data_AF-A0A6P4ZCX2-F1
#
_entry.id   AF-A0A6P4ZCX2-F1
#
_cell.length_a   1.000
_cell.length_b   1.000
_cell.length_c   1.000
_cell.angle_alpha   90.00
_cell.angle_beta   90.00
_cell.angle_gamma   90.00
#
_symmetry.space_group_name_H-M   'P 1'
#
loop_
_entity.id
_entity.type
_entity.pdbx_description
1 polymer ?
#
loop_
_entity_poly.entity_id
_entity_poly.type
_entity_poly.pdbx_seq_one_letter_code
_entity_poly.pdbx_strand_id
1 'polypeptide(L)'
;MAGAKPGVHALQLKPVEVPKELKEGNKFIKWEDDSTVGVAVTLRVDEEGQILYWTDQNGETECLDITVIRDTRTGKYARLPKVGQPHGK
;
A
#
# COMPACT_ATOMS: atom_id res chain seq x y z
N MET A 1 -24.70 7.24 -48.64
CA MET A 1 -24.78 6.35 -47.48
C MET A 1 -23.52 6.54 -46.65
N ALA A 2 -23.58 7.30 -45.56
CA ALA A 2 -22.42 7.53 -44.70
C ALA A 2 -22.15 6.27 -43.86
N GLY A 3 -20.99 5.64 -44.05
CA GLY A 3 -20.54 4.53 -43.23
C GLY A 3 -20.21 5.03 -41.83
N ALA A 4 -21.12 4.79 -40.87
CA ALA A 4 -20.84 4.98 -39.46
C ALA A 4 -19.75 3.97 -39.06
N LYS A 5 -18.51 4.43 -38.88
CA LYS A 5 -17.48 3.67 -38.20
C LYS A 5 -17.96 3.55 -36.74
N PRO A 6 -18.27 2.34 -36.22
CA PRO A 6 -18.62 2.20 -34.82
C PRO A 6 -17.42 2.71 -34.03
N GLY A 7 -17.59 3.81 -33.31
CA GLY A 7 -16.58 4.39 -32.44
C GLY A 7 -16.31 3.39 -31.32
N VAL A 8 -15.33 2.52 -31.55
CA VAL A 8 -14.74 1.68 -30.52
C VAL A 8 -13.92 2.62 -29.64
N HIS A 9 -14.59 3.38 -28.78
CA HIS A 9 -13.98 3.81 -27.53
C HIS A 9 -13.98 2.61 -26.59
N ALA A 10 -13.34 1.51 -27.01
CA ALA A 10 -12.93 0.50 -26.06
C ALA A 10 -11.90 1.19 -25.18
N LEU A 11 -12.23 1.39 -23.91
CA LEU A 11 -11.25 1.66 -22.88
C LEU A 11 -10.22 0.53 -22.97
N GLN A 12 -9.08 0.82 -23.58
CA GLN A 12 -8.01 -0.15 -23.77
C GLN A 12 -7.35 -0.34 -22.41
N LEU A 13 -7.78 -1.38 -21.70
CA LEU A 13 -7.22 -1.72 -20.38
C LEU A 13 -5.75 -2.09 -20.57
N LYS A 14 -4.88 -1.45 -19.80
CA LYS A 14 -3.46 -1.80 -19.75
C LYS A 14 -3.25 -2.86 -18.67
N PRO A 15 -2.30 -3.79 -18.88
CA PRO A 15 -1.79 -4.61 -17.79
C PRO A 15 -1.31 -3.73 -16.63
N VAL A 16 -1.38 -4.27 -15.41
CA VAL A 16 -0.79 -3.62 -14.23
C VAL A 16 0.71 -3.51 -14.45
N GLU A 17 1.26 -2.31 -14.20
CA GLU A 17 2.70 -2.06 -14.22
C GLU A 17 3.09 -1.48 -12.87
N VAL A 18 3.90 -2.22 -12.11
CA VAL A 18 4.34 -1.78 -10.78
C VAL A 18 5.55 -0.85 -10.90
N PRO A 19 5.45 0.40 -10.39
CA PRO A 19 6.57 1.34 -10.38
C PRO A 19 7.81 0.75 -9.69
N LYS A 20 9.00 1.09 -10.21
CA LYS A 20 10.29 0.62 -9.68
C LYS A 20 10.45 0.89 -8.18
N GLU A 21 10.02 2.06 -7.73
CA GLU A 21 10.08 2.48 -6.32
C GLU A 21 9.27 1.56 -5.39
N LEU A 22 8.14 1.02 -5.85
CA LEU A 22 7.34 0.07 -5.06
C LEU A 22 7.98 -1.32 -5.04
N LYS A 23 8.68 -1.72 -6.10
CA LYS A 23 9.41 -2.99 -6.18
C LYS A 23 10.67 -3.00 -5.32
N GLU A 24 11.47 -1.93 -5.40
CA GLU A 24 12.66 -1.76 -4.57
C GLU A 24 12.30 -1.58 -3.09
N GLY A 25 11.17 -0.90 -2.85
CA GLY A 25 10.58 -0.72 -1.55
C GLY A 25 11.03 0.53 -0.83
N ASN A 26 10.22 0.93 0.14
CA ASN A 26 10.44 2.11 0.95
C ASN A 26 10.40 1.75 2.43
N LYS A 27 11.13 2.51 3.25
CA LYS A 27 11.18 2.31 4.71
C LYS A 27 10.00 3.00 5.38
N PHE A 28 9.31 2.27 6.26
CA PHE A 28 8.16 2.77 7.02
C PHE A 28 8.27 2.36 8.49
N ILE A 29 7.44 2.98 9.34
CA ILE A 29 7.19 2.54 10.71
C ILE A 29 5.78 1.92 10.75
N LYS A 30 5.70 0.61 10.98
CA LYS A 30 4.45 -0.10 11.27
C LYS A 30 4.13 0.07 12.75
N TRP A 31 2.92 0.49 13.07
CA TRP A 31 2.46 0.67 14.45
C TRP A 31 1.04 0.14 14.59
N GLU A 32 0.71 -0.33 15.78
CA GLU A 32 -0.60 -0.85 16.15
C GLU A 32 -1.16 -0.03 17.31
N ASP A 33 -2.48 -0.03 17.53
CA ASP A 33 -3.11 0.79 18.59
C ASP A 33 -2.80 0.35 20.01
N ASP A 34 -2.54 -0.93 20.19
CA ASP A 34 -2.26 -1.59 21.45
C ASP A 34 -0.77 -1.60 21.79
N SER A 35 0.08 -1.17 20.84
CA SER A 35 1.52 -1.02 21.04
C SER A 35 1.92 0.44 21.20
N THR A 36 2.79 0.71 22.17
CA THR A 36 3.45 2.02 22.31
C THR A 36 4.69 2.15 21.42
N VAL A 37 5.07 1.08 20.70
CA VAL A 37 6.30 0.99 19.91
C VAL A 37 5.96 0.68 18.46
N GLY A 38 6.55 1.46 17.55
CA GLY A 38 6.53 1.19 16.11
C GLY A 38 7.71 0.32 15.68
N VAL A 39 7.49 -0.56 14.72
CA VAL A 39 8.50 -1.43 14.11
C VAL A 39 8.93 -0.85 12.77
N ALA A 40 10.24 -0.71 12.56
CA ALA A 40 10.76 -0.28 11.27
C ALA A 40 10.71 -1.45 10.27
N VAL A 41 10.07 -1.20 9.12
CA VAL A 41 9.87 -2.20 8.08
C VAL A 41 10.25 -1.65 6.71
N THR A 42 10.55 -2.54 5.76
CA THR A 42 10.68 -2.19 4.34
C THR A 42 9.45 -2.74 3.61
N LEU A 43 8.60 -1.85 3.08
CA LEU A 43 7.37 -2.19 2.37
C LEU A 43 7.62 -2.25 0.86
N ARG A 44 7.10 -3.28 0.20
CA ARG A 44 7.27 -3.56 -1.23
C ARG A 44 5.99 -4.09 -1.86
N VAL A 45 5.93 -3.97 -3.18
CA VAL A 45 4.95 -4.66 -4.04
C VAL A 45 5.70 -5.62 -4.95
N ASP A 46 5.14 -6.80 -5.18
CA ASP A 46 5.68 -7.78 -6.13
C ASP A 46 5.62 -7.28 -7.58
N GLU A 47 6.30 -7.97 -8.50
CA GLU A 47 6.37 -7.52 -9.90
C GLU A 47 5.01 -7.57 -10.61
N GLU A 48 4.14 -8.49 -10.21
CA GLU A 48 2.81 -8.71 -10.79
C GLU A 48 1.74 -7.77 -10.20
N GLY A 49 2.06 -7.06 -9.12
CA GLY A 49 1.15 -6.11 -8.48
C GLY A 49 0.00 -6.79 -7.73
N GLN A 50 0.22 -8.00 -7.24
CA GLN A 50 -0.77 -8.82 -6.54
C GLN A 50 -0.59 -8.78 -5.02
N ILE A 51 0.64 -8.61 -4.55
CA ILE A 51 1.00 -8.75 -3.13
C ILE A 51 1.74 -7.50 -2.65
N LEU A 52 1.19 -6.90 -1.59
CA LEU A 52 1.89 -5.93 -0.76
C LEU A 52 2.54 -6.68 0.40
N TYR A 53 3.85 -6.54 0.61
CA TYR A 53 4.54 -7.24 1.68
C TYR A 53 5.56 -6.33 2.37
N TRP A 54 5.84 -6.61 3.63
CA TRP A 54 6.85 -5.88 4.40
C TRP A 54 7.71 -6.82 5.23
N THR A 55 9.00 -6.50 5.29
CA THR A 55 9.98 -7.23 6.08
C THR A 55 10.50 -6.35 7.19
N ASP A 56 10.55 -6.88 8.41
CA ASP A 56 11.08 -6.21 9.58
C ASP A 56 12.62 -6.32 9.68
N GLN A 57 13.20 -5.86 10.79
CA GLN A 57 14.65 -5.94 11.01
C GLN A 57 15.15 -7.36 11.36
N ASN A 58 14.26 -8.25 11.76
CA ASN A 58 14.57 -9.65 12.09
C ASN A 58 14.50 -10.55 10.85
N GLY A 59 14.03 -10.02 9.71
CA GLY A 59 13.81 -10.77 8.48
C GLY A 59 12.43 -11.44 8.40
N GLU A 60 11.56 -11.19 9.38
CA GLU A 60 10.18 -11.67 9.35
C GLU A 60 9.40 -10.88 8.29
N THR A 61 8.70 -11.59 7.42
CA THR A 61 7.94 -11.01 6.31
C THR A 61 6.47 -11.33 6.45
N GLU A 62 5.64 -10.29 6.39
CA GLU A 62 4.19 -10.39 6.32
C GLU A 62 3.70 -9.94 4.94
N CYS A 63 2.57 -10.50 4.50
CA CYS A 63 2.00 -10.26 3.18
C CYS A 63 0.51 -9.90 3.28
N LEU A 64 0.06 -9.05 2.35
CA LEU A 64 -1.32 -8.64 2.14
C LEU A 64 -1.66 -8.77 0.65
N ASP A 65 -2.75 -9.46 0.35
CA ASP A 65 -3.31 -9.52 -1.00
C ASP A 65 -3.90 -8.14 -1.37
N ILE A 66 -3.43 -7.55 -2.47
CA ILE A 66 -3.87 -6.22 -2.90
C ILE A 66 -5.37 -6.22 -3.26
N THR A 67 -5.93 -7.35 -3.67
CA THR A 67 -7.35 -7.46 -4.03
C THR A 67 -8.30 -7.26 -2.84
N VAL A 68 -7.81 -7.43 -1.60
CA VAL A 68 -8.63 -7.20 -0.39
C VAL A 68 -8.55 -5.76 0.13
N ILE A 69 -7.67 -4.93 -0.43
CA ILE A 69 -7.54 -3.51 -0.05
C ILE A 69 -8.81 -2.77 -0.50
N ARG A 70 -9.49 -2.14 0.47
CA ARG A 70 -10.71 -1.35 0.21
C ARG A 70 -10.43 0.13 -0.02
N ASP A 71 -9.41 0.66 0.65
CA ASP A 71 -9.07 2.08 0.67
C ASP A 71 -7.63 2.27 1.16
N THR A 72 -6.95 3.32 0.68
CA THR A 72 -5.62 3.73 1.17
C THR A 72 -5.66 5.21 1.53
N ARG A 73 -5.12 5.56 2.70
CA ARG A 73 -5.22 6.93 3.25
C ARG A 73 -3.85 7.50 3.59
N THR A 74 -3.71 8.80 3.38
CA THR A 74 -2.48 9.56 3.66
C THR A 74 -2.82 10.94 4.24
N GLY A 75 -1.80 11.63 4.80
CA GLY A 75 -1.92 12.97 5.35
C GLY A 75 -3.05 13.08 6.39
N LYS A 76 -3.89 14.10 6.27
CA LYS A 76 -5.00 14.37 7.21
C LYS A 76 -6.11 13.30 7.22
N TYR A 77 -6.14 12.42 6.23
CA TYR A 77 -7.11 11.31 6.16
C TYR A 77 -6.56 10.02 6.77
N ALA A 78 -5.24 9.95 6.98
CA ALA A 78 -4.63 8.80 7.64
C ALA A 78 -5.02 8.76 9.12
N ARG A 79 -5.03 7.56 9.66
CA ARG A 79 -5.16 7.37 11.10
C ARG A 79 -3.89 7.87 11.79
N LEU A 80 -4.05 8.63 12.87
CA LEU A 80 -2.93 9.09 13.68
C LEU A 80 -2.65 8.10 14.83
N PRO A 81 -1.37 7.85 15.16
CA PRO A 81 -1.02 7.13 16.38
C PRO A 81 -1.64 7.83 17.59
N LYS A 82 -2.23 7.06 18.50
CA LYS A 82 -2.66 7.63 19.78
C LYS A 82 -1.40 8.05 20.51
N VAL A 83 -1.25 9.35 20.75
CA VAL A 83 -0.21 9.84 21.66
C VAL A 83 -0.53 9.24 23.02
N GLY A 84 0.36 8.39 23.54
CA GLY A 84 0.21 7.87 24.90
C GLY A 84 -0.02 9.04 25.82
N GLN A 85 -1.16 9.06 26.52
CA GLN A 85 -1.36 10.03 27.59
C GLN A 85 -0.12 9.96 28.49
N PRO A 86 0.55 11.09 28.79
CA PRO A 86 1.57 11.08 29.82
C PRO A 86 0.85 10.59 31.07
N HIS A 87 1.19 9.36 31.50
CA HIS A 87 0.75 8.87 32.80
C HIS A 87 1.24 9.90 33.83
N GLY A 88 0.35 10.25 34.75
CA GLY A 88 0.38 11.48 35.53
C GLY A 88 1.72 11.87 36.14
N LYS A 89 1.90 13.18 36.27
CA LYS A 89 2.68 13.72 37.39
C LYS A 89 2.03 13.35 38.70
#